data_AF-A0A7C2RHK0-F1
#
_entry.id   AF-A0A7C2RHK0-F1
#
_cell.length_a   1.000
_cell.length_b   1.000
_cell.length_c   1.000
_cell.angle_alpha   90.00
_cell.angle_beta   90.00
_cell.angle_gamma   90.00
#
_symmetry.space_group_name_H-M   'P 1'
#
loop_
_entity.id
_entity.type
_entity.pdbx_description
1 polymer ?
#
loop_
_entity_poly.entity_id
_entity_poly.type
_entity_poly.pdbx_seq_one_letter_code
_entity_poly.pdbx_strand_id
1 'polypeptide(L)'
;MKQMRSIQIVSAWLLLCISQPVASQLKVKPDGNVGIGTNNPVARLHVHGEGLVDSHTSPWGRAFWTRVHHRDAGSYYLWNSVYGRDVFFVNGRGWLWAMQGAFTGSDSTMMEDVAPIESPLDAVRQLQGIRFRYGKENGGDKTDGYRLGLVAQQVERVVPEAVKIMQDSTKAIAYDDLVPLLVEAVKEQQQQIDALMAFIAYQQEEIGRLKKRRNP
;
A
#
# COMPACT_ATOMS: atom_id res chain seq x y z
N MET A 1 -68.56 29.63 56.91
CA MET A 1 -69.32 29.55 55.64
C MET A 1 -68.73 30.59 54.69
N LYS A 2 -68.35 30.36 53.43
CA LYS A 2 -68.65 29.27 52.49
C LYS A 2 -67.62 29.34 51.33
N GLN A 3 -66.96 28.20 51.10
CA GLN A 3 -66.49 27.58 49.84
C GLN A 3 -65.82 28.33 48.66
N MET A 4 -64.67 27.73 48.30
CA MET A 4 -63.90 27.69 47.04
C MET A 4 -64.66 27.77 45.71
N ARG A 5 -63.98 28.31 44.67
CA ARG A 5 -63.65 27.61 43.40
C ARG A 5 -62.50 28.30 42.63
N SER A 6 -61.54 27.47 42.27
CA SER A 6 -60.42 27.52 41.31
C SER A 6 -60.61 28.33 40.01
N ILE A 7 -59.52 28.87 39.46
CA ILE A 7 -59.09 28.73 38.04
C ILE A 7 -57.56 28.94 37.97
N GLN A 8 -56.90 28.01 37.27
CA GLN A 8 -55.46 27.92 37.02
C GLN A 8 -54.99 29.02 36.07
N ILE A 9 -53.82 29.63 36.32
CA ILE A 9 -53.00 30.18 35.23
C ILE A 9 -51.70 29.41 35.21
N VAL A 10 -51.57 28.73 34.09
CA VAL A 10 -50.57 27.77 33.68
C VAL A 10 -49.16 28.35 33.81
N SER A 11 -48.27 27.54 34.39
CA SER A 11 -46.83 27.74 34.40
C SER A 11 -46.33 28.12 33.00
N ALA A 12 -45.75 29.31 32.89
CA ALA A 12 -44.94 29.69 31.74
C ALA A 12 -43.76 28.72 31.65
N TRP A 13 -43.96 27.65 30.89
CA TRP A 13 -42.88 26.83 30.36
C TRP A 13 -42.08 27.73 29.43
N LEU A 14 -40.99 28.29 29.96
CA LEU A 14 -39.93 28.85 29.15
C LEU A 14 -39.33 27.67 28.37
N LEU A 15 -39.90 27.37 27.20
CA LEU A 15 -39.25 26.53 26.21
C LEU A 15 -37.95 27.24 25.83
N LEU A 16 -36.86 26.86 26.49
CA LEU A 16 -35.53 27.11 25.99
C LEU A 16 -35.42 26.29 24.70
N CYS A 17 -35.80 26.88 23.57
CA CYS A 17 -35.47 26.36 22.26
C CYS A 17 -33.94 26.39 22.18
N ILE A 18 -33.30 25.30 22.63
CA ILE A 18 -31.91 25.02 22.27
C ILE A 18 -31.99 24.74 20.78
N SER A 19 -31.81 25.77 19.96
CA SER A 19 -31.53 25.59 18.54
C SER A 19 -30.24 24.80 18.49
N GLN A 20 -30.34 23.49 18.28
CA GLN A 20 -29.20 22.66 17.93
C GLN A 20 -28.53 23.36 16.75
N PRO A 21 -27.23 23.69 16.82
CA PRO A 21 -26.56 24.37 15.72
C PRO A 21 -26.65 23.47 14.49
N VAL A 22 -27.57 23.80 13.58
CA VAL A 22 -27.60 23.23 12.24
C VAL A 22 -26.20 23.46 11.68
N ALA A 23 -25.57 22.39 11.19
CA ALA A 23 -24.21 22.40 10.66
C ALA A 23 -23.96 23.71 9.89
N SER A 24 -23.01 24.53 10.34
CA SER A 24 -22.65 25.73 9.60
C SER A 24 -22.02 25.33 8.28
N GLN A 25 -22.43 25.98 7.19
CA GLN A 25 -21.77 25.81 5.89
C GLN A 25 -20.27 26.11 6.00
N LEU A 26 -19.90 27.21 6.68
CA LEU A 26 -18.54 27.56 7.04
C LEU A 26 -18.52 28.21 8.44
N LYS A 27 -17.61 27.79 9.32
CA LYS A 27 -17.38 28.36 10.65
C LYS A 27 -15.90 28.68 10.83
N VAL A 28 -15.59 29.86 11.33
CA VAL A 28 -14.24 30.21 11.80
C VAL A 28 -14.32 30.52 13.30
N LYS A 29 -13.50 29.84 14.10
CA LYS A 29 -13.37 30.08 15.55
C LYS A 29 -12.29 31.12 15.84
N PRO A 30 -12.34 31.83 16.99
CA PRO A 30 -11.29 32.79 17.39
C PRO A 30 -9.89 32.18 17.56
N ASP A 31 -9.80 30.88 17.80
CA ASP A 31 -8.54 30.13 17.87
C ASP A 31 -7.90 29.86 16.49
N GLY A 32 -8.59 30.26 15.40
CA GLY A 32 -8.17 30.07 14.01
C GLY A 32 -8.56 28.73 13.40
N ASN A 33 -9.38 27.91 14.07
CA ASN A 33 -9.91 26.67 13.49
C ASN A 33 -11.07 26.97 12.54
N VAL A 34 -11.04 26.36 11.35
CA VAL A 34 -12.05 26.48 10.31
C VAL A 34 -12.83 25.16 10.18
N GLY A 35 -14.14 25.23 10.31
CA GLY A 35 -15.08 24.12 10.15
C GLY A 35 -15.94 24.29 8.90
N ILE A 36 -16.12 23.24 8.12
CA ILE A 36 -17.09 23.17 7.01
C ILE A 36 -18.06 22.03 7.34
N GLY A 37 -19.36 22.31 7.40
CA GLY A 37 -20.36 21.34 7.85
C GLY A 37 -20.34 21.04 9.36
N THR A 38 -19.57 21.81 10.16
CA THR A 38 -19.51 21.66 11.62
C THR A 38 -19.30 22.99 12.34
N ASN A 39 -19.98 23.15 13.48
CA ASN A 39 -19.84 24.31 14.35
C ASN A 39 -18.72 24.14 15.40
N ASN A 40 -18.18 22.93 15.54
CA ASN A 40 -17.13 22.60 16.51
C ASN A 40 -15.92 21.93 15.84
N PRO A 41 -15.17 22.65 14.97
CA PRO A 41 -13.94 22.11 14.40
C PRO A 41 -12.94 21.71 15.50
N VAL A 42 -12.33 20.53 15.34
CA VAL A 42 -11.35 19.92 16.27
C VAL A 42 -9.92 19.98 15.74
N ALA A 43 -9.73 20.55 14.56
CA ALA A 43 -8.46 20.76 13.89
C ALA A 43 -8.49 22.11 13.17
N ARG A 44 -7.32 22.58 12.71
CA ARG A 44 -7.16 23.84 11.95
C ARG A 44 -8.12 23.92 10.77
N LEU A 45 -8.31 22.80 10.08
CA LEU A 45 -9.36 22.59 9.10
C LEU A 45 -10.09 21.30 9.46
N HIS A 46 -11.40 21.36 9.70
CA HIS A 46 -12.25 20.21 9.93
C HIS A 46 -13.46 20.27 8.98
N VAL A 47 -13.51 19.35 8.03
CA VAL A 47 -14.68 19.14 7.17
C VAL A 47 -15.48 17.98 7.75
N HIS A 48 -16.73 18.22 8.12
CA HIS A 48 -17.66 17.18 8.54
C HIS A 48 -18.57 16.82 7.36
N GLY A 49 -18.16 15.80 6.61
CA GLY A 49 -18.75 15.40 5.33
C GLY A 49 -17.65 15.03 4.33
N GLU A 50 -17.99 15.07 3.05
CA GLU A 50 -17.06 14.76 1.96
C GLU A 50 -16.34 16.03 1.48
N GLY A 51 -15.04 15.91 1.21
CA GLY A 51 -14.24 16.95 0.57
C GLY A 51 -13.79 16.48 -0.81
N LEU A 52 -14.18 17.20 -1.86
CA LEU A 52 -13.69 16.97 -3.22
C LEU A 52 -12.57 17.97 -3.54
N VAL A 53 -11.42 17.46 -3.97
CA VAL A 53 -10.31 18.27 -4.49
C VAL A 53 -10.07 17.85 -5.93
N ASP A 54 -10.49 18.70 -6.87
CA ASP A 54 -10.31 18.48 -8.31
C ASP A 54 -9.07 19.23 -8.82
N SER A 55 -8.25 18.57 -9.63
CA SER A 55 -6.92 19.06 -10.03
C SER A 55 -6.61 18.75 -11.49
N HIS A 56 -6.21 19.78 -12.23
CA HIS A 56 -5.89 19.74 -13.67
C HIS A 56 -4.41 20.02 -13.93
N THR A 57 -3.52 19.45 -13.11
CA THR A 57 -2.07 19.69 -13.23
C THR A 57 -1.40 18.80 -14.27
N SER A 58 -0.32 19.29 -14.89
CA SER A 58 0.53 18.53 -15.83
C SER A 58 1.20 17.30 -15.19
N PRO A 59 1.84 16.40 -15.96
CA PRO A 59 2.60 15.27 -15.41
C PRO A 59 3.55 15.73 -14.29
N TRP A 60 3.54 14.99 -13.18
CA TRP A 60 4.25 15.32 -11.93
C TRP A 60 3.78 16.57 -11.17
N GLY A 61 2.63 17.14 -11.55
CA GLY A 61 1.95 18.18 -10.79
C GLY A 61 1.37 17.67 -9.47
N ARG A 62 0.90 18.59 -8.61
CA ARG A 62 0.45 18.28 -7.25
C ARG A 62 -0.95 18.84 -7.01
N ALA A 63 -1.94 17.95 -6.91
CA ALA A 63 -3.31 18.29 -6.50
C ALA A 63 -3.39 18.67 -5.01
N PHE A 64 -2.68 17.92 -4.18
CA PHE A 64 -2.59 18.12 -2.75
C PHE A 64 -1.12 17.96 -2.33
N TRP A 65 -0.58 18.90 -1.56
CA TRP A 65 0.83 18.91 -1.17
C TRP A 65 1.00 19.05 0.33
N THR A 66 1.52 18.00 0.96
CA THR A 66 1.91 18.02 2.37
C THR A 66 3.42 18.21 2.49
N ARG A 67 3.84 19.16 3.31
CA ARG A 67 5.25 19.32 3.70
C ARG A 67 5.47 18.76 5.10
N VAL A 68 6.28 17.71 5.19
CA VAL A 68 6.63 17.07 6.46
C VAL A 68 8.04 17.52 6.87
N HIS A 69 8.17 18.10 8.06
CA HIS A 69 9.45 18.62 8.58
C HIS A 69 10.15 17.65 9.55
N HIS A 70 9.48 16.57 9.96
CA HIS A 70 10.04 15.54 10.82
C HIS A 70 9.96 14.19 10.11
N ARG A 71 11.09 13.48 9.97
CA ARG A 71 11.16 12.23 9.17
C ARG A 71 10.14 11.17 9.61
N ASP A 72 9.81 11.11 10.89
CA ASP A 72 8.87 10.11 11.44
C ASP A 72 7.41 10.58 11.51
N ALA A 73 7.13 11.84 11.16
CA ALA A 73 5.76 12.35 11.20
C ALA A 73 4.95 11.81 10.01
N GLY A 74 3.69 11.45 10.25
CA GLY A 74 2.81 11.03 9.17
C GLY A 74 2.29 12.20 8.34
N SER A 75 2.25 12.00 7.03
CA SER A 75 1.67 12.92 6.05
C SER A 75 0.18 12.69 5.84
N TYR A 76 -0.25 11.43 5.97
CA TYR A 76 -1.63 11.01 5.79
C TYR A 76 -1.91 9.80 6.68
N TYR A 77 -3.06 9.80 7.35
CA TYR A 77 -3.55 8.70 8.18
C TYR A 77 -5.00 8.41 7.84
N LEU A 78 -5.34 7.13 7.77
CA LEU A 78 -6.71 6.65 7.73
C LEU A 78 -7.04 6.00 9.06
N TRP A 79 -7.77 6.74 9.89
CA TRP A 79 -8.33 6.23 11.14
C TRP A 79 -9.63 5.47 10.86
N ASN A 80 -9.75 4.26 11.40
CA ASN A 80 -10.99 3.51 11.36
C ASN A 80 -11.64 3.48 12.74
N SER A 81 -12.84 4.06 12.85
CA SER A 81 -13.59 4.15 14.11
C SER A 81 -14.08 2.80 14.64
N VAL A 82 -14.34 1.82 13.76
CA VAL A 82 -14.76 0.47 14.14
C VAL A 82 -13.60 -0.29 14.80
N TYR A 83 -12.38 -0.14 14.30
CA TYR A 83 -11.20 -0.78 14.86
C TYR A 83 -10.51 0.03 15.97
N GLY A 84 -10.84 1.32 16.10
CA GLY A 84 -10.21 2.22 17.06
C GLY A 84 -8.71 2.42 16.84
N ARG A 85 -8.26 2.38 15.58
CA ARG A 85 -6.84 2.54 15.20
C ARG A 85 -6.68 3.01 13.75
N ASP A 86 -5.48 3.47 13.42
CA ASP A 86 -5.07 3.70 12.04
C ASP A 86 -4.94 2.36 11.29
N VAL A 87 -5.44 2.32 10.05
CA VAL A 87 -5.35 1.14 9.16
C VAL A 87 -4.56 1.41 7.89
N PHE A 88 -4.20 2.66 7.65
CA PHE A 88 -3.32 3.08 6.57
C PHE A 88 -2.60 4.37 6.95
N PHE A 89 -1.32 4.49 6.63
CA PHE A 89 -0.62 5.76 6.72
C PHE A 89 0.56 5.86 5.76
N VAL A 90 0.96 7.11 5.48
CA VAL A 90 2.23 7.44 4.83
C VAL A 90 2.99 8.42 5.71
N ASN A 91 4.29 8.22 5.90
CA ASN A 91 5.12 9.08 6.75
C ASN A 91 6.25 9.80 6.02
N GLY A 92 6.94 10.69 6.74
CA GLY A 92 8.05 11.50 6.24
C GLY A 92 9.29 10.70 5.80
N ARG A 93 9.40 9.41 6.15
CA ARG A 93 10.44 8.51 5.62
C ARG A 93 10.06 7.92 4.26
N GLY A 94 8.86 8.20 3.77
CA GLY A 94 8.30 7.54 2.59
C GLY A 94 7.81 6.12 2.85
N TRP A 95 7.60 5.73 4.13
CA TRP A 95 6.99 4.45 4.43
C TRP A 95 5.50 4.52 4.17
N LEU A 96 5.00 3.53 3.45
CA LEU A 96 3.57 3.27 3.31
C LEU A 96 3.24 2.03 4.13
N TRP A 97 2.27 2.15 5.01
CA TRP A 97 1.73 1.05 5.77
C TRP A 97 0.25 0.88 5.47
N ALA A 98 -0.17 -0.35 5.22
CA ALA A 98 -1.55 -0.73 5.00
C ALA A 98 -1.83 -2.02 5.78
N MET A 99 -2.91 -2.05 6.55
CA MET A 99 -3.21 -3.17 7.44
C MET A 99 -3.46 -4.50 6.70
N GLN A 100 -4.03 -4.46 5.50
CA GLN A 100 -4.41 -5.66 4.72
C GLN A 100 -3.73 -5.74 3.34
N GLY A 101 -2.80 -4.82 3.03
CA GLY A 101 -2.11 -4.77 1.74
C GLY A 101 -2.91 -4.06 0.64
N ALA A 102 -2.46 -4.24 -0.60
CA ALA A 102 -3.03 -3.66 -1.81
C ALA A 102 -3.57 -4.76 -2.74
N PHE A 103 -4.67 -4.47 -3.43
CA PHE A 103 -5.19 -5.28 -4.53
C PHE A 103 -4.78 -4.62 -5.85
N THR A 104 -4.25 -5.41 -6.78
CA THR A 104 -3.90 -4.96 -8.14
C THR A 104 -4.90 -5.54 -9.12
N GLY A 105 -5.52 -4.71 -9.96
CA GLY A 105 -6.44 -5.17 -11.00
C GLY A 105 -5.70 -6.02 -12.03
N SER A 106 -6.17 -7.25 -12.26
CA SER A 106 -5.54 -8.21 -13.17
C SER A 106 -6.57 -9.07 -13.91
N ASP A 107 -7.75 -8.50 -14.19
CA ASP A 107 -8.76 -9.18 -14.99
C ASP A 107 -8.29 -9.30 -16.45
N SER A 108 -8.50 -10.45 -17.09
CA SER A 108 -8.13 -10.66 -18.49
C SER A 108 -8.77 -9.65 -19.46
N THR A 109 -9.91 -9.08 -19.12
CA THR A 109 -10.58 -8.01 -19.90
C THR A 109 -9.86 -6.67 -19.84
N MET A 110 -8.91 -6.51 -18.91
CA MET A 110 -8.07 -5.32 -18.76
C MET A 110 -6.70 -5.50 -19.43
N MET A 111 -6.46 -6.62 -20.13
CA MET A 111 -5.17 -6.98 -20.69
C MET A 111 -5.22 -7.04 -22.21
N GLU A 112 -4.11 -6.63 -22.84
CA GLU A 112 -3.85 -6.76 -24.26
C GLU A 112 -2.44 -7.37 -24.43
N ASP A 113 -2.17 -7.99 -25.59
CA ASP A 113 -0.86 -8.56 -25.95
C ASP A 113 -0.27 -9.56 -24.92
N VAL A 114 -1.13 -10.44 -24.38
CA VAL A 114 -0.71 -11.46 -23.40
C VAL A 114 0.19 -12.51 -24.04
N ALA A 115 1.43 -12.61 -23.58
CA ALA A 115 2.42 -13.58 -24.03
C ALA A 115 3.08 -14.33 -22.85
N PRO A 116 3.62 -15.54 -23.07
CA PRO A 116 4.42 -16.24 -22.06
C PRO A 116 5.69 -15.47 -21.67
N ILE A 117 6.17 -15.68 -20.44
CA ILE A 117 7.47 -15.16 -19.99
C ILE A 117 8.56 -16.06 -20.57
N GLU A 118 9.47 -15.49 -21.37
CA GLU A 118 10.56 -16.22 -22.00
C GLU A 118 11.75 -16.41 -21.04
N SER A 119 12.36 -17.60 -21.06
CA SER A 119 13.55 -17.95 -20.27
C SER A 119 13.52 -17.50 -18.79
N PRO A 120 12.43 -17.77 -18.04
CA PRO A 120 12.23 -17.20 -16.73
C PRO A 120 13.29 -17.65 -15.71
N LEU A 121 13.75 -18.91 -15.77
CA LEU A 121 14.81 -19.38 -14.88
C LEU A 121 16.14 -18.67 -15.13
N ASP A 122 16.52 -18.46 -16.39
CA ASP A 122 17.76 -17.77 -16.73
C ASP A 122 17.74 -16.28 -16.35
N ALA A 123 16.58 -15.62 -16.46
CA ALA A 123 16.41 -14.27 -15.96
C ALA A 123 16.61 -14.21 -14.44
N VAL A 124 15.95 -15.09 -13.68
CA VAL A 124 16.11 -15.16 -12.21
C VAL A 124 17.57 -15.45 -11.81
N ARG A 125 18.27 -16.32 -12.53
CA ARG A 125 19.68 -16.66 -12.28
C ARG A 125 20.64 -15.48 -12.48
N GLN A 126 20.26 -14.48 -13.27
CA GLN A 126 21.05 -13.26 -13.47
C GLN A 126 20.80 -12.20 -12.39
N LEU A 127 19.70 -12.32 -11.64
CA LEU A 127 19.37 -11.41 -10.55
C LEU A 127 20.16 -11.76 -9.29
N GLN A 128 20.69 -10.72 -8.63
CA GLN A 128 21.41 -10.88 -7.38
C GLN A 128 20.64 -10.24 -6.23
N GLY A 129 20.16 -11.08 -5.31
CA GLY A 129 19.66 -10.63 -4.01
C GLY A 129 20.77 -9.94 -3.23
N ILE A 130 20.52 -8.72 -2.78
CA ILE A 130 21.45 -7.94 -1.97
C ILE A 130 20.84 -7.58 -0.62
N ARG A 131 21.73 -7.30 0.33
CA ARG A 131 21.38 -6.73 1.63
C ARG A 131 21.94 -5.31 1.69
N PHE A 132 21.12 -4.33 1.99
CA PHE A 132 21.50 -2.91 1.97
C PHE A 132 20.85 -2.11 3.10
N ARG A 133 21.28 -0.86 3.25
CA ARG A 133 20.63 0.17 4.07
C ARG A 133 20.57 1.46 3.24
N TYR A 134 19.56 2.28 3.49
CA TYR A 134 19.52 3.61 2.88
C TYR A 134 20.61 4.50 3.48
N GLY A 135 21.18 5.38 2.66
CA GLY A 135 22.04 6.45 3.14
C GLY A 135 21.25 7.50 3.93
N LYS A 136 21.97 8.35 4.68
CA LYS A 136 21.37 9.35 5.57
C LYS A 136 20.52 10.37 4.81
N GLU A 137 20.99 10.76 3.64
CA GLU A 137 20.32 11.65 2.70
C GLU A 137 18.98 11.10 2.20
N ASN A 138 18.80 9.78 2.26
CA ASN A 138 17.60 9.06 1.85
C ASN A 138 16.74 8.60 3.05
N GLY A 139 16.88 9.28 4.19
CA GLY A 139 16.12 8.98 5.41
C GLY A 139 16.60 7.76 6.20
N GLY A 140 17.72 7.15 5.80
CA GLY A 140 18.32 6.02 6.50
C GLY A 140 19.05 6.43 7.79
N ASP A 141 18.94 5.60 8.81
CA ASP A 141 19.67 5.71 10.06
C ASP A 141 20.65 4.54 10.25
N LYS A 142 21.74 4.75 11.00
CA LYS A 142 22.63 3.65 11.39
C LYS A 142 21.92 2.64 12.28
N THR A 143 20.89 3.08 13.00
CA THR A 143 20.03 2.21 13.81
C THR A 143 19.02 1.42 12.97
N ASP A 144 18.82 1.79 11.71
CA ASP A 144 17.90 1.05 10.85
C ASP A 144 18.50 -0.33 10.54
N GLY A 145 17.63 -1.33 10.58
CA GLY A 145 17.95 -2.68 10.16
C GLY A 145 18.32 -2.72 8.68
N TYR A 146 19.07 -3.76 8.31
CA TYR A 146 19.30 -4.01 6.90
C TYR A 146 18.03 -4.48 6.21
N ARG A 147 17.89 -4.10 4.94
CA ARG A 147 16.83 -4.55 4.05
C ARG A 147 17.40 -5.52 3.03
N LEU A 148 16.56 -6.41 2.54
CA LEU A 148 16.83 -7.23 1.37
C LEU A 148 16.19 -6.57 0.14
N GLY A 149 16.82 -6.74 -1.00
CA GLY A 149 16.29 -6.24 -2.26
C GLY A 149 17.20 -6.55 -3.43
N LEU A 150 17.00 -5.80 -4.51
CA LEU A 150 17.75 -5.90 -5.75
C LEU A 150 18.29 -4.52 -6.14
N VAL A 151 19.34 -4.48 -6.95
CA VAL A 151 19.85 -3.24 -7.55
C VAL A 151 19.04 -2.94 -8.80
N ALA A 152 18.32 -1.81 -8.83
CA ALA A 152 17.43 -1.46 -9.94
C ALA A 152 18.13 -1.45 -11.31
N GLN A 153 19.39 -1.01 -11.37
CA GLN A 153 20.19 -0.99 -12.60
C GLN A 153 20.57 -2.39 -13.11
N GLN A 154 20.65 -3.38 -12.21
CA GLN A 154 20.87 -4.77 -12.59
C GLN A 154 19.56 -5.39 -13.08
N VAL A 155 18.47 -5.16 -12.35
CA VAL A 155 17.13 -5.62 -12.73
C VAL A 155 16.76 -5.10 -14.12
N GLU A 156 16.99 -3.81 -14.40
CA GLU A 156 16.65 -3.19 -15.69
C GLU A 156 17.30 -3.89 -16.91
N ARG A 157 18.49 -4.49 -16.74
CA ARG A 157 19.18 -5.19 -17.83
C ARG A 157 18.57 -6.55 -18.16
N VAL A 158 17.81 -7.11 -17.22
CA VAL A 158 17.28 -8.48 -17.28
C VAL A 158 15.75 -8.49 -17.40
N VAL A 159 15.08 -7.63 -16.63
CA VAL A 159 13.62 -7.50 -16.48
C VAL A 159 13.28 -5.99 -16.47
N PRO A 160 13.46 -5.28 -17.60
CA PRO A 160 13.26 -3.83 -17.70
C PRO A 160 11.84 -3.36 -17.32
N GLU A 161 10.84 -4.22 -17.49
CA GLU A 161 9.42 -3.95 -17.26
C GLU A 161 9.14 -3.65 -15.79
N ALA A 162 9.88 -4.31 -14.90
CA ALA A 162 9.80 -4.17 -13.45
C ALA A 162 10.51 -2.90 -12.91
N VAL A 163 11.18 -2.11 -13.77
CA VAL A 163 11.89 -0.89 -13.36
C VAL A 163 11.18 0.36 -13.86
N LYS A 164 10.92 1.30 -12.96
CA LYS A 164 10.33 2.61 -13.27
C LYS A 164 11.33 3.74 -12.98
N ILE A 165 11.34 4.75 -13.84
CA ILE A 165 12.15 5.97 -13.66
C ILE A 165 11.26 7.06 -13.07
N MET A 166 11.69 7.63 -11.94
CA MET A 166 10.97 8.65 -11.19
C MET A 166 11.27 10.07 -11.72
N GLN A 167 10.52 11.07 -11.25
CA GLN A 167 10.68 12.47 -11.66
C GLN A 167 12.11 13.00 -11.46
N ASP A 168 12.76 12.55 -10.40
CA ASP A 168 14.13 12.93 -10.03
C ASP A 168 15.20 12.07 -10.75
N SER A 169 14.80 11.27 -11.74
CA SER A 169 15.64 10.29 -12.45
C SER A 169 16.11 9.09 -11.61
N THR A 170 15.61 8.93 -10.39
CA THR A 170 15.87 7.74 -9.58
C THR A 170 15.14 6.53 -10.17
N LYS A 171 15.78 5.35 -10.13
CA LYS A 171 15.16 4.08 -10.56
C LYS A 171 14.54 3.36 -9.37
N ALA A 172 13.31 2.90 -9.54
CA ALA A 172 12.58 2.08 -8.56
C ALA A 172 12.18 0.75 -9.17
N ILE A 173 12.02 -0.27 -8.32
CA ILE A 173 11.60 -1.61 -8.72
C ILE A 173 10.15 -1.82 -8.26
N ALA A 174 9.29 -2.25 -9.17
CA ALA A 174 7.99 -2.83 -8.88
C ALA A 174 8.20 -4.31 -8.55
N TYR A 175 8.37 -4.62 -7.26
CA TYR A 175 8.69 -5.99 -6.82
C TYR A 175 7.57 -6.99 -7.13
N ASP A 176 6.31 -6.55 -7.18
CA ASP A 176 5.17 -7.41 -7.51
C ASP A 176 5.24 -7.92 -8.96
N ASP A 177 5.84 -7.13 -9.87
CA ASP A 177 6.03 -7.52 -11.28
C ASP A 177 7.07 -8.64 -11.44
N LEU A 178 7.92 -8.89 -10.42
CA LEU A 178 8.86 -10.01 -10.41
C LEU A 178 8.19 -11.33 -9.99
N VAL A 179 7.00 -11.30 -9.38
CA VAL A 179 6.35 -12.51 -8.87
C VAL A 179 5.95 -13.48 -10.01
N PRO A 180 5.32 -13.04 -11.11
CA PRO A 180 5.02 -13.94 -12.24
C PRO A 180 6.27 -14.58 -12.83
N LEU A 181 7.38 -13.83 -12.94
CA LEU A 181 8.67 -14.35 -13.39
C LEU A 181 9.16 -15.48 -12.47
N LEU A 182 9.10 -15.28 -11.15
CA LEU A 182 9.49 -16.31 -10.18
C LEU A 182 8.61 -17.56 -10.27
N VAL A 183 7.30 -17.41 -10.51
CA VAL A 183 6.37 -18.53 -10.68
C VAL A 183 6.79 -19.38 -11.88
N GLU A 184 7.05 -18.77 -13.04
CA GLU A 184 7.46 -19.51 -14.23
C GLU A 184 8.86 -20.11 -14.09
N ALA A 185 9.79 -19.42 -13.41
CA ALA A 185 11.12 -19.95 -13.12
C ALA A 185 11.07 -21.23 -12.25
N VAL A 186 10.19 -21.27 -11.25
CA VAL A 186 9.99 -22.47 -10.42
C VAL A 186 9.38 -23.61 -11.22
N LYS A 187 8.42 -23.33 -12.10
CA LYS A 187 7.83 -24.35 -13.00
C LYS A 187 8.89 -24.92 -13.95
N GLU A 188 9.71 -24.06 -14.56
CA GLU A 188 10.81 -24.49 -15.42
C GLU A 188 11.85 -25.31 -14.65
N GLN A 189 12.21 -24.88 -13.44
CA GLN A 189 13.10 -25.64 -12.56
C GLN A 189 12.52 -27.02 -12.20
N GLN A 190 11.21 -27.12 -11.93
CA GLN A 190 10.55 -28.39 -11.64
C GLN A 190 10.62 -29.35 -12.82
N GLN A 191 10.43 -28.85 -14.06
CA GLN A 191 10.57 -29.66 -15.27
C GLN A 191 11.98 -30.25 -15.41
N GLN A 192 13.02 -29.46 -15.09
CA GLN A 192 14.40 -29.94 -15.10
C GLN A 192 14.64 -31.03 -14.04
N ILE A 193 14.07 -30.88 -12.84
CA ILE A 193 14.15 -31.88 -11.77
C ILE A 193 13.48 -33.19 -12.20
N ASP A 194 12.29 -33.13 -12.79
CA ASP A 194 11.54 -34.31 -13.23
C ASP A 194 12.31 -35.06 -14.33
N ALA A 195 12.90 -34.33 -15.28
CA ALA A 195 13.74 -34.89 -16.33
C ALA A 195 14.99 -35.59 -15.77
N LEU A 196 15.66 -34.96 -14.80
CA LEU A 196 16.81 -35.55 -14.11
C LEU A 196 16.44 -36.82 -13.34
N MET A 197 15.29 -36.82 -12.64
CA MET A 197 14.81 -37.98 -11.91
C MET A 197 14.49 -39.17 -12.85
N ALA A 198 13.84 -38.91 -13.98
CA ALA A 198 13.57 -39.93 -14.98
C ALA A 198 14.87 -40.54 -15.54
N PHE A 199 15.86 -39.69 -15.81
CA PHE A 199 17.17 -40.15 -16.26
C PHE A 199 17.90 -41.00 -15.22
N ILE A 200 17.88 -40.60 -13.94
CA ILE A 200 18.46 -41.39 -12.85
C ILE A 200 17.76 -42.76 -12.72
N ALA A 201 16.43 -42.80 -12.79
CA ALA A 201 15.67 -44.04 -12.72
C ALA A 201 16.05 -45.01 -13.86
N TYR A 202 16.16 -44.49 -15.08
CA TYR A 202 16.61 -45.25 -16.24
C TYR A 202 18.03 -45.82 -16.05
N GLN A 203 18.97 -44.99 -15.57
CA GLN A 203 20.34 -45.44 -15.31
C GLN A 203 20.39 -46.54 -14.23
N GLN A 204 19.60 -46.42 -13.17
CA GLN A 204 19.53 -47.42 -12.11
C GLN A 204 19.00 -48.76 -12.64
N GLU A 205 18.01 -48.75 -13.51
CA GLU A 205 17.49 -49.95 -14.15
C GLU A 205 18.56 -50.64 -15.00
N GLU A 206 19.27 -49.87 -15.83
CA GLU A 206 20.30 -50.40 -16.72
C GLU A 206 21.49 -50.99 -15.95
N ILE A 207 21.93 -50.32 -14.88
CA ILE A 207 22.94 -50.87 -13.95
C ILE A 207 22.46 -52.20 -13.34
N GLY A 208 21.17 -52.29 -12.97
CA GLY A 208 20.56 -53.52 -12.46
C GLY A 208 20.62 -54.67 -13.47
N ARG A 209 20.31 -54.39 -14.74
CA ARG A 209 20.40 -55.37 -15.83
C ARG A 209 21.83 -55.84 -16.05
N LEU A 210 22.80 -54.93 -16.05
CA LEU A 210 24.22 -55.26 -16.23
C LEU A 210 24.77 -56.11 -15.07
N LYS A 211 24.39 -55.81 -13.82
CA LYS A 211 24.79 -56.62 -12.65
C LYS A 211 24.28 -58.05 -12.74
N LYS A 212 23.02 -58.25 -13.18
CA LYS A 212 22.46 -59.60 -13.40
C LYS A 212 23.21 -60.37 -14.48
N ARG A 213 23.65 -59.70 -15.56
CA ARG A 213 24.46 -60.34 -16.61
C ARG A 213 25.86 -60.74 -16.14
N ARG A 214 26.40 -60.07 -15.12
CA ARG A 214 27.77 -60.30 -14.61
C ARG A 214 27.86 -61.38 -13.53
N ASN A 215 26.77 -61.69 -12.82
CA ASN A 215 26.69 -62.77 -11.82
C ASN A 215 25.72 -63.87 -12.32
N PRO A 216 26.13 -64.74 -13.25
CA PRO A 216 25.40 -65.97 -13.56
C PRO A 216 25.44 -66.98 -12.40
#